data_AF-A0AAV3R6S4-F1
#
_entry.id   AF-A0AAV3R6S4-F1
#
_cell.length_a   1.000
_cell.length_b   1.000
_cell.length_c   1.000
_cell.angle_alpha   90.00
_cell.angle_beta   90.00
_cell.angle_gamma   90.00
#
_symmetry.space_group_name_H-M   'P 1'
#
loop_
_entity.id
_entity.type
_entity.pdbx_description
1 polymer ?
#
loop_
_entity_poly.entity_id
_entity_poly.type
_entity_poly.pdbx_seq_one_letter_code
_entity_poly.pdbx_strand_id
1 'polypeptide(L)'
;MRAKIYLFGDSITQCSFVNGGWGASLANHFSRRVDVLLTGYSGINTRWALKVLDKVFPPENGGVAGSPTVAVIVFFGANDASLPDRCSAFQHVPLDETCFPKRSCGCYIKV
;
A
#
# COMPACT_ATOMS: atom_id res chain seq x y z
N MET A 1 -6.84 -20.91 -7.33
CA MET A 1 -6.07 -19.67 -7.03
C MET A 1 -6.28 -19.32 -5.56
N ARG A 2 -5.24 -18.89 -4.84
CA ARG A 2 -5.36 -18.48 -3.43
C ARG A 2 -5.85 -17.03 -3.35
N ALA A 3 -6.57 -16.67 -2.30
CA ALA A 3 -6.94 -15.28 -2.06
C ALA A 3 -5.68 -14.40 -1.87
N LYS A 4 -5.83 -13.08 -1.98
CA LYS A 4 -4.73 -12.12 -1.89
C LYS A 4 -4.92 -11.10 -0.77
N ILE A 5 -3.82 -10.77 -0.09
CA ILE A 5 -3.70 -9.60 0.78
C ILE A 5 -2.62 -8.69 0.20
N TYR A 6 -2.93 -7.43 -0.03
CA TYR A 6 -1.94 -6.45 -0.50
C TYR A 6 -1.40 -5.62 0.67
N LEU A 7 -0.08 -5.44 0.71
CA LEU A 7 0.58 -4.45 1.57
C LEU A 7 1.00 -3.27 0.69
N PHE A 8 0.19 -2.23 0.64
CA PHE A 8 0.38 -1.08 -0.25
C PHE A 8 0.87 0.13 0.53
N GLY A 9 2.06 0.62 0.22
CA GLY A 9 2.66 1.67 1.05
C GLY A 9 4.01 2.18 0.56
N ASP A 10 4.72 2.85 1.45
CA ASP A 10 6.02 3.45 1.20
C ASP A 10 7.21 2.57 1.64
N SER A 11 8.36 3.19 1.94
CA SER A 11 9.56 2.53 2.45
C SER A 11 9.30 1.70 3.71
N ILE A 12 8.39 2.12 4.60
CA ILE A 12 8.08 1.39 5.83
C ILE A 12 7.41 0.05 5.47
N THR A 13 6.54 0.07 4.47
CA THR A 13 5.92 -1.14 3.94
C THR A 13 6.92 -1.99 3.18
N GLN A 14 7.79 -1.39 2.37
CA GLN A 14 8.87 -2.11 1.69
C GLN A 14 9.76 -2.88 2.69
N CYS A 15 10.14 -2.21 3.78
CA CYS A 15 10.95 -2.79 4.83
C CYS A 15 10.19 -3.82 5.68
N SER A 16 8.86 -3.98 5.55
CA SER A 16 8.13 -4.97 6.34
C SER A 16 8.53 -6.42 6.03
N PHE A 17 9.23 -6.66 4.93
CA PHE A 17 9.73 -7.97 4.51
C PHE A 17 11.22 -8.21 4.82
N VAL A 18 11.89 -7.29 5.53
CA VAL A 18 13.24 -7.60 6.05
C VAL A 18 13.18 -8.77 7.05
N ASN A 19 14.34 -9.33 7.40
CA ASN A 19 14.39 -10.40 8.39
C ASN A 19 13.77 -9.95 9.73
N GLY A 20 12.79 -10.69 10.23
CA GLY A 20 12.01 -10.34 11.43
C GLY A 20 10.95 -9.25 11.23
N GLY A 21 10.73 -8.78 9.99
CA GLY A 21 9.71 -7.79 9.67
C GLY A 21 8.29 -8.32 9.73
N TRP A 22 7.34 -7.45 10.08
CA TRP A 22 5.94 -7.83 10.29
C TRP A 22 5.25 -8.38 9.04
N GLY A 23 5.61 -7.90 7.85
CA GLY A 23 5.05 -8.37 6.58
C GLY A 23 5.53 -9.77 6.24
N ALA A 24 6.80 -10.08 6.51
CA ALA A 24 7.33 -11.44 6.39
C ALA A 24 6.66 -12.38 7.40
N SER A 25 6.45 -11.94 8.65
CA SER A 25 5.71 -12.71 9.65
C SER A 25 4.26 -12.98 9.23
N LEU A 26 3.59 -11.98 8.65
CA LEU A 26 2.23 -12.12 8.10
C LEU A 26 2.18 -13.13 6.96
N ALA A 27 3.11 -13.04 6.00
CA ALA A 27 3.22 -13.97 4.89
C ALA A 27 3.50 -15.41 5.37
N ASN A 28 4.37 -15.57 6.37
CA ASN A 28 4.63 -16.86 6.98
C ASN A 28 3.39 -17.41 7.71
N HIS A 29 2.67 -16.56 8.46
CA HIS A 29 1.44 -16.96 9.15
C HIS A 29 0.39 -17.48 8.14
N PHE A 30 0.17 -16.76 7.05
CA PHE A 30 -0.79 -17.15 6.01
C PHE A 30 -0.22 -18.09 4.94
N SER A 31 0.97 -18.67 5.19
CA SER A 31 1.62 -19.61 4.28
C SER A 31 0.65 -20.69 3.82
N ARG A 32 0.62 -20.91 2.50
CA ARG A 32 -0.25 -21.86 1.80
C ARG A 32 -1.76 -21.57 1.84
N ARG A 33 -2.21 -20.50 2.52
CA ARG A 33 -3.62 -20.10 2.64
C ARG A 33 -3.95 -18.88 1.79
N VAL A 34 -3.14 -17.83 1.88
CA VAL A 34 -3.36 -16.54 1.21
C VAL A 34 -2.03 -16.03 0.69
N ASP A 35 -2.03 -15.44 -0.50
CA ASP A 35 -0.86 -14.80 -1.07
C ASP A 35 -0.75 -13.37 -0.52
N VAL A 36 0.32 -13.10 0.24
CA VAL A 36 0.62 -11.75 0.75
C VAL A 36 1.52 -11.05 -0.25
N LEU A 37 1.02 -10.00 -0.89
CA LEU A 37 1.68 -9.27 -1.95
C LEU A 37 2.27 -7.97 -1.40
N LEU A 38 3.60 -7.86 -1.45
CA LEU A 38 4.30 -6.64 -1.08
C LEU A 38 4.25 -5.63 -2.23
N THR A 39 3.64 -4.48 -1.98
CA THR A 39 3.53 -3.35 -2.91
C THR A 39 3.95 -2.05 -2.22
N GLY A 40 5.01 -2.15 -1.41
CA GLY A 40 5.67 -1.02 -0.74
C GLY A 40 6.82 -0.47 -1.58
N TYR A 41 6.86 0.85 -1.80
CA TYR A 41 7.90 1.49 -2.61
C TYR A 41 8.55 2.64 -1.85
N SER A 42 9.86 2.58 -1.62
CA SER A 42 10.59 3.67 -0.97
C SER A 42 10.44 4.98 -1.74
N GLY A 43 10.25 6.05 -0.97
CA GLY A 43 10.17 7.40 -1.49
C GLY A 43 8.80 7.80 -2.06
N ILE A 44 7.84 6.88 -2.18
CA ILE A 44 6.53 7.18 -2.78
C ILE A 44 5.60 7.90 -1.79
N ASN A 45 4.90 8.92 -2.26
CA ASN A 45 3.84 9.60 -1.52
C ASN A 45 2.45 9.19 -2.06
N THR A 46 1.40 9.65 -1.39
CA THR A 46 0.00 9.45 -1.82
C THR A 46 -0.25 9.81 -3.28
N ARG A 47 0.28 10.96 -3.73
CA ARG A 47 0.05 11.47 -5.10
C ARG A 47 0.56 10.50 -6.16
N TRP A 48 1.71 9.88 -5.91
CA TRP A 48 2.29 8.90 -6.83
C TRP A 48 1.64 7.52 -6.68
N ALA A 49 1.25 7.13 -5.47
CA ALA A 49 0.53 5.90 -5.20
C ALA A 49 -0.79 5.81 -6.01
N LEU A 50 -1.55 6.92 -6.08
CA LEU A 50 -2.78 6.99 -6.88
C LEU A 50 -2.55 6.75 -8.38
N LYS A 51 -1.39 7.14 -8.92
CA LYS A 51 -1.06 6.96 -10.35
C LYS A 51 -0.75 5.50 -10.71
N VAL A 52 -0.43 4.67 -9.73
CA VAL A 52 -0.09 3.26 -9.94
C VAL A 52 -1.19 2.31 -9.47
N LEU A 53 -2.31 2.83 -8.99
CA LEU A 53 -3.41 2.05 -8.40
C LEU A 53 -3.88 0.95 -9.36
N ASP A 54 -4.16 1.28 -10.62
CA ASP A 54 -4.64 0.31 -11.62
C ASP A 54 -3.60 -0.76 -12.00
N LYS A 55 -2.31 -0.46 -11.79
CA LYS A 55 -1.22 -1.44 -12.01
C LYS A 55 -1.07 -2.38 -10.82
N VAL A 56 -1.28 -1.88 -9.61
CA VAL A 56 -1.21 -2.64 -8.36
C VAL A 56 -2.45 -3.53 -8.20
N PHE A 57 -3.62 -2.97 -8.52
CA PHE A 57 -4.93 -3.61 -8.44
C PHE A 57 -5.55 -3.68 -9.84
N PRO A 58 -5.05 -4.56 -10.73
CA PRO A 58 -5.62 -4.68 -12.06
C PRO A 58 -7.10 -5.08 -11.95
N PRO A 59 -7.99 -4.47 -12.75
CA PRO A 59 -9.38 -4.86 -12.79
C PRO A 59 -9.48 -6.33 -13.19
N GLU A 60 -10.43 -7.05 -12.57
CA GLU A 60 -10.71 -8.44 -12.94
C GLU A 60 -11.28 -8.47 -14.36
N ASN A 61 -10.42 -8.67 -15.36
CA ASN A 61 -10.84 -8.87 -16.74
C ASN A 61 -11.67 -10.16 -16.80
N GLY A 62 -12.99 -10.00 -16.92
CA GLY A 62 -14.00 -11.04 -16.71
C GLY A 62 -13.90 -12.27 -17.62
N GLY A 63 -12.99 -13.19 -17.32
CA GLY A 63 -12.89 -14.46 -18.04
C GLY A 63 -12.15 -15.59 -17.32
N VAL A 64 -11.36 -15.28 -16.30
CA VAL A 64 -10.77 -16.29 -15.39
C VAL A 64 -10.90 -15.70 -14.00
N ALA A 65 -11.66 -16.36 -13.12
CA ALA A 65 -11.87 -15.93 -11.74
C ALA A 65 -10.52 -15.57 -11.10
N GLY A 66 -10.25 -14.26 -11.00
CA GLY A 66 -9.09 -13.77 -10.29
C GLY A 66 -9.14 -14.30 -8.87
N SER A 67 -7.99 -14.65 -8.31
CA SER A 67 -7.86 -14.78 -6.87
C SER A 67 -8.51 -13.57 -6.17
N PRO A 68 -9.51 -13.76 -5.29
CA PRO A 68 -10.18 -12.64 -4.66
C PRO A 68 -9.21 -11.88 -3.76
N THR A 69 -9.25 -10.54 -3.83
CA THR A 69 -8.57 -9.69 -2.86
C THR A 69 -9.40 -9.64 -1.58
N VAL A 70 -8.87 -10.17 -0.48
CA VAL A 70 -9.60 -10.25 0.79
C VAL A 70 -9.22 -9.13 1.76
N ALA A 71 -8.05 -8.51 1.59
CA ALA A 71 -7.68 -7.31 2.32
C ALA A 71 -6.63 -6.49 1.56
N VAL A 72 -6.61 -5.19 1.85
CA VAL A 72 -5.56 -4.26 1.46
C VAL A 72 -5.16 -3.49 2.71
N ILE A 73 -3.88 -3.58 3.07
CA ILE A 73 -3.28 -2.80 4.17
C ILE A 73 -2.58 -1.62 3.51
N VAL A 74 -3.02 -0.41 3.84
CA VAL A 74 -2.52 0.83 3.25
C VAL A 74 -1.67 1.58 4.27
N PHE A 75 -0.41 1.88 3.94
CA PHE A 75 0.49 2.64 4.81
C PHE A 75 1.27 3.70 4.04
N PHE A 76 0.67 4.89 3.97
CA PHE A 76 1.25 6.12 3.42
C PHE A 76 1.13 7.26 4.42
N GLY A 77 1.80 8.38 4.14
CA GLY A 77 1.70 9.62 4.91
C GLY A 77 3.03 10.12 5.45
N ALA A 78 4.01 9.23 5.67
CA ALA A 78 5.34 9.64 6.14
C ALA A 78 6.04 10.56 5.13
N ASN A 79 5.99 10.20 3.84
CA ASN A 79 6.58 10.99 2.77
C ASN A 79 5.77 12.28 2.49
N ASP A 80 4.43 12.19 2.51
CA ASP A 80 3.52 13.33 2.37
C ASP A 80 3.80 14.43 3.40
N ALA A 81 4.08 14.02 4.65
CA ALA A 81 4.40 14.90 5.77
C ALA A 81 5.82 15.49 5.72
N SER A 82 6.61 15.22 4.67
CA SER A 82 7.92 15.86 4.49
C SER A 82 7.78 17.37 4.52
N LEU A 83 8.69 18.04 5.23
CA LEU A 83 8.66 19.50 5.33
C LEU A 83 9.07 20.13 3.98
N PRO A 84 8.38 21.19 3.54
CA PRO A 84 8.65 21.84 2.25
C PRO A 84 9.98 22.60 2.21
N ASP A 85 10.62 22.84 3.36
CA ASP A 85 11.88 23.57 3.51
C ASP A 85 13.09 22.64 3.79
N ARG A 86 12.94 21.32 3.63
CA ARG A 86 13.98 20.31 3.91
C ARG A 86 14.34 19.49 2.67
N CYS A 87 15.34 18.62 2.80
CA CYS A 87 15.87 17.81 1.70
C CYS A 87 14.83 16.89 1.04
N SER A 88 13.76 16.51 1.75
CA SER A 88 12.66 15.68 1.24
C SER A 88 11.44 16.48 0.76
N ALA A 89 11.57 17.80 0.58
CA ALA A 89 10.47 18.69 0.16
C ALA A 89 9.75 18.22 -1.12
N PHE A 90 10.45 17.54 -2.03
CA PHE A 90 9.87 16.99 -3.27
C PHE A 90 8.79 15.93 -3.02
N GLN A 91 8.75 15.33 -1.83
CA GLN A 91 7.75 14.34 -1.42
C GLN A 91 6.54 14.97 -0.73
N HIS A 92 6.65 16.23 -0.30
CA HIS A 92 5.61 16.93 0.44
C HIS A 92 4.28 16.95 -0.34
N VAL A 93 3.20 16.64 0.37
CA VAL A 93 1.83 16.76 -0.14
C VAL A 93 1.08 17.73 0.78
N PRO A 94 0.56 18.85 0.26
CA PRO A 94 -0.24 19.80 1.03
C PRO A 94 -1.51 19.18 1.63
N LEU A 95 -1.93 19.65 2.80
CA LEU A 95 -3.05 19.03 3.54
C LEU A 95 -4.37 19.04 2.78
N ASP A 96 -4.62 20.09 1.99
CA ASP A 96 -5.76 20.22 1.10
C ASP A 96 -5.81 19.13 0.02
N GLU A 97 -4.67 18.53 -0.30
CA GLU A 97 -4.54 17.38 -1.21
C GLU A 97 -4.45 16.03 -0.48
N THR A 98 -3.83 15.95 0.70
CA THR A 98 -3.66 14.68 1.47
C THR A 98 -4.98 14.01 1.91
N CYS A 99 -6.12 14.65 1.68
CA CYS A 99 -7.42 14.00 1.83
C CYS A 99 -7.61 12.93 0.73
N PHE A 100 -6.96 11.77 0.92
CA PHE A 100 -7.34 10.51 0.32
C PHE A 100 -8.85 10.31 0.56
N PRO A 101 -9.61 10.02 -0.49
CA PRO A 101 -10.44 10.95 -1.25
C PRO A 101 -11.64 11.49 -0.46
N LYS A 102 -12.06 12.74 -0.77
CA LYS A 102 -13.44 13.27 -0.56
C LYS A 102 -14.55 12.47 -1.26
N ARG A 103 -14.26 11.25 -1.72
CA ARG A 103 -15.18 10.20 -2.13
C ARG A 103 -14.68 8.87 -1.55
N SER A 104 -15.14 8.58 -0.34
CA SER A 104 -15.34 7.20 0.14
C SER A 104 -14.12 6.27 0.13
N CYS A 105 -13.02 6.62 0.81
CA CYS A 105 -12.05 5.65 1.33
C CYS A 105 -11.36 6.28 2.54
N GLY A 106 -11.86 5.99 3.75
CA GLY A 106 -11.23 6.41 4.99
C GLY A 106 -9.85 5.78 5.17
N CYS A 107 -9.00 6.40 6.01
CA CYS A 107 -7.86 5.72 6.61
C CYS A 107 -8.33 4.43 7.29
N TYR A 108 -8.15 3.29 6.65
CA TYR A 108 -8.41 1.98 7.26
C TYR A 108 -7.10 1.45 7.84
N ILE A 109 -6.81 1.85 9.08
CA ILE A 109 -6.09 0.97 9.99
C ILE A 109 -7.17 0.18 10.73
N LYS A 110 -7.42 -1.05 10.33
CA LYS A 110 -8.11 -2.01 11.18
C LYS A 110 -7.06 -2.95 11.75
N VAL A 111 -6.62 -2.64 12.97
CA VAL A 111 -6.02 -3.64 13.87
C VAL A 111 -7.16 -4.41 14.52
#